data_AF-A0A923ZI78-F1
#
_entry.id   AF-A0A923ZI78-F1
#
_cell.length_a   1.000
_cell.length_b   1.000
_cell.length_c   1.000
_cell.angle_alpha   90.00
_cell.angle_beta   90.00
_cell.angle_gamma   90.00
#
_symmetry.space_group_name_H-M   'P 1'
#
loop_
_entity.id
_entity.type
_entity.pdbx_description
1 polymer ?
#
loop_
_entity_poly.entity_id
_entity_poly.type
_entity_poly.pdbx_seq_one_letter_code
_entity_poly.pdbx_strand_id
1 'polypeptide(L)'
;MSNPIEQFQEERKARVENNAGNNELQIAAATFNIESNKAQYSYNFSWMGRPIIQYPQDMIAMQELIWSLKPDLIIETGIAHGGSLVYYASILELIGKGEV
;
A
#
# COMPACT_ATOMS: atom_id res chain seq x y z
N MET A 1 -14.84 -19.43 -22.51
CA MET A 1 -15.18 -18.75 -21.25
C MET A 1 -14.02 -17.79 -20.96
N SER A 2 -14.27 -16.50 -20.71
CA SER A 2 -13.20 -15.58 -20.32
C SER A 2 -12.57 -16.03 -19.01
N ASN A 3 -11.26 -15.85 -18.86
CA ASN A 3 -10.57 -16.09 -17.60
C ASN A 3 -11.13 -15.12 -16.54
N PRO A 4 -11.72 -15.60 -15.43
CA PRO A 4 -12.31 -14.72 -14.43
C PRO A 4 -11.33 -13.70 -13.83
N ILE A 5 -10.04 -14.05 -13.78
CA ILE A 5 -8.99 -13.17 -13.26
C ILE A 5 -8.71 -12.03 -14.24
N GLU A 6 -8.58 -12.32 -15.53
CA GLU A 6 -8.38 -11.31 -16.57
C GLU A 6 -9.57 -10.36 -16.64
N GLN A 7 -10.79 -10.89 -16.56
CA GLN A 7 -12.00 -10.08 -16.49
C GLN A 7 -11.96 -9.13 -15.29
N PHE A 8 -11.62 -9.62 -14.10
CA PHE A 8 -11.54 -8.78 -12.91
C PHE A 8 -10.46 -7.69 -13.02
N GLN A 9 -9.33 -7.97 -13.68
CA GLN A 9 -8.28 -6.99 -13.94
C GLN A 9 -8.74 -5.88 -14.88
N GLU A 10 -9.44 -6.22 -15.95
CA GLU A 10 -10.07 -5.25 -16.88
C GLU A 10 -11.09 -4.37 -16.15
N GLU A 11 -11.98 -4.97 -15.36
CA GLU A 11 -12.95 -4.21 -14.56
C GLU A 11 -12.26 -3.28 -13.54
N ARG A 12 -11.18 -3.74 -12.90
CA ARG A 12 -10.38 -2.93 -11.97
C ARG A 12 -9.78 -1.73 -12.69
N LYS A 13 -9.20 -1.94 -13.86
CA LYS A 13 -8.63 -0.87 -14.69
C LYS A 13 -9.68 0.18 -15.04
N ALA A 14 -10.84 -0.26 -15.53
CA ALA A 14 -11.95 0.63 -15.86
C ALA A 14 -12.44 1.44 -14.64
N ARG A 15 -12.55 0.82 -13.45
CA ARG A 15 -12.91 1.54 -12.21
C ARG A 15 -11.87 2.60 -11.85
N VAL A 16 -10.58 2.28 -11.92
CA VAL A 16 -9.50 3.23 -11.59
C VAL A 16 -9.48 4.42 -12.57
N GLU A 17 -9.66 4.17 -13.86
CA GLU A 17 -9.73 5.23 -14.88
C GLU A 17 -10.91 6.18 -14.61
N ASN A 18 -12.07 5.64 -14.22
CA ASN A 18 -13.25 6.43 -13.91
C ASN A 18 -13.14 7.24 -12.61
N ASN A 19 -12.29 6.83 -11.66
CA ASN A 19 -12.11 7.55 -10.39
C ASN A 19 -11.54 8.96 -10.59
N ALA A 20 -10.80 9.20 -11.67
CA ALA A 20 -10.28 10.53 -12.01
C ALA A 20 -11.41 11.56 -12.30
N GLY A 21 -12.58 11.11 -12.74
CA GLY A 21 -13.76 11.95 -12.96
C GLY A 21 -14.77 11.93 -11.80
N ASN A 22 -14.50 11.16 -10.73
CA ASN A 22 -15.43 11.00 -9.61
C ASN A 22 -15.17 12.04 -8.52
N ASN A 23 -15.83 13.19 -8.63
CA ASN A 23 -15.68 14.31 -7.69
C ASN A 23 -16.04 13.94 -6.25
N GLU A 24 -17.08 13.15 -6.03
CA GLU A 24 -17.49 12.73 -4.69
C GLU A 24 -16.42 11.89 -4.01
N LEU A 25 -15.83 10.93 -4.75
CA LEU A 25 -14.73 10.12 -4.25
C LEU A 25 -13.48 10.96 -3.95
N GLN A 26 -13.16 11.95 -4.78
CA GLN A 26 -12.03 12.84 -4.54
C GLN A 26 -12.22 13.70 -3.30
N ILE A 27 -13.42 14.25 -3.11
CA ILE A 27 -13.79 15.02 -1.91
C ILE A 27 -13.71 14.13 -0.66
N ALA A 28 -14.22 12.90 -0.73
CA ALA A 28 -14.15 11.95 0.36
C ALA A 28 -12.70 11.58 0.70
N ALA A 29 -11.86 11.31 -0.30
CA ALA A 29 -10.44 11.01 -0.11
C ALA A 29 -9.69 12.19 0.53
N ALA A 30 -9.92 13.42 0.07
CA ALA A 30 -9.31 14.62 0.65
C ALA A 30 -9.77 14.85 2.10
N THR A 31 -11.08 14.70 2.35
CA THR A 31 -11.66 14.86 3.70
C THR A 31 -11.11 13.81 4.66
N PHE A 32 -11.06 12.55 4.23
CA PHE A 32 -10.46 11.48 5.02
C PHE A 32 -8.99 11.77 5.31
N ASN A 33 -8.20 12.18 4.31
CA ASN A 33 -6.79 12.53 4.53
C ASN A 33 -6.65 13.62 5.60
N ILE A 34 -7.44 14.69 5.55
CA ILE A 34 -7.37 15.77 6.53
C ILE A 34 -7.75 15.28 7.94
N GLU A 35 -8.90 14.65 8.09
CA GLU A 35 -9.40 14.27 9.42
C GLU A 35 -8.61 13.11 10.04
N SER A 36 -8.19 12.14 9.22
CA SER A 36 -7.38 11.01 9.69
C SER A 36 -5.97 11.45 10.14
N ASN A 37 -5.37 12.44 9.48
CA ASN A 37 -4.10 13.01 9.94
C ASN A 37 -4.25 13.71 11.31
N LYS A 38 -5.32 14.50 11.51
CA LYS A 38 -5.60 15.15 12.82
C LYS A 38 -5.78 14.12 13.93
N ALA A 39 -6.43 13.00 13.63
CA ALA A 39 -6.65 11.91 14.57
C ALA A 39 -5.45 10.95 14.69
N GLN A 40 -4.33 11.23 14.02
CA GLN A 40 -3.14 10.35 13.97
C GLN A 40 -3.49 8.90 13.57
N TYR A 41 -4.44 8.73 12.64
CA TYR A 41 -4.96 7.41 12.26
C TYR A 41 -3.86 6.43 11.83
N SER A 42 -2.90 6.90 11.01
CA SER A 42 -1.77 6.10 10.51
C SER A 42 -0.79 5.63 11.59
N TYR A 43 -0.87 6.16 12.81
CA TYR A 43 0.01 5.77 13.94
C TYR A 43 -0.51 4.53 14.67
N ASN A 44 -1.72 4.06 14.36
CA ASN A 44 -2.40 3.00 15.10
C ASN A 44 -2.11 1.58 14.57
N PHE A 45 -1.20 1.44 13.61
CA PHE A 45 -0.94 0.17 12.93
C PHE A 45 0.40 -0.43 13.34
N SER A 46 0.47 -1.75 13.23
CA SER A 46 1.69 -2.50 13.47
C SER A 46 1.85 -3.62 12.43
N TRP A 47 3.09 -3.94 12.11
CA TRP A 47 3.45 -5.14 11.36
C TRP A 47 4.14 -6.12 12.30
N MET A 48 3.53 -7.29 12.51
CA MET A 48 4.02 -8.32 13.44
C MET A 48 4.35 -7.77 14.86
N GLY A 49 3.53 -6.82 15.33
CA GLY A 49 3.71 -6.16 16.64
C GLY A 49 4.70 -4.99 16.64
N ARG A 50 5.40 -4.70 15.53
CA ARG A 50 6.26 -3.51 15.39
C ARG A 50 5.45 -2.33 14.84
N PRO A 51 5.42 -1.16 15.51
CA PRO A 51 4.68 0.01 15.01
C PRO A 51 5.15 0.48 13.64
N ILE A 52 4.20 0.79 12.75
CA ILE A 52 4.43 1.32 11.40
C ILE A 52 3.57 2.58 11.21
N ILE A 53 4.19 3.69 10.80
CA ILE A 53 3.49 4.97 10.59
C ILE A 53 3.20 5.13 9.10
N GLN A 54 2.24 4.34 8.61
CA GLN A 54 1.79 4.33 7.21
C GLN A 54 0.29 4.04 7.18
N TYR A 55 -0.40 4.49 6.14
CA TYR A 55 -1.80 4.10 5.97
C TYR A 55 -1.91 2.65 5.50
N PRO A 56 -2.92 1.87 5.93
CA PRO A 56 -3.10 0.49 5.49
C PRO A 56 -3.17 0.34 3.97
N GLN A 57 -3.82 1.27 3.26
CA GLN A 57 -3.88 1.24 1.80
C GLN A 57 -2.50 1.47 1.15
N ASP A 58 -1.63 2.29 1.75
CA ASP A 58 -0.28 2.52 1.26
C ASP A 58 0.58 1.27 1.48
N MET A 59 0.39 0.59 2.62
CA MET A 59 1.03 -0.69 2.88
C MET A 59 0.65 -1.71 1.81
N ILE A 60 -0.64 -1.89 1.49
CA ILE A 60 -1.08 -2.81 0.43
C ILE A 60 -0.51 -2.42 -0.94
N ALA A 61 -0.49 -1.13 -1.28
CA ALA A 61 0.11 -0.66 -2.52
C ALA A 61 1.60 -1.04 -2.60
N MET A 62 2.35 -0.87 -1.51
CA MET A 62 3.75 -1.31 -1.42
C MET A 62 3.87 -2.84 -1.54
N GLN A 63 2.96 -3.62 -0.96
CA GLN A 63 2.96 -5.07 -1.11
C GLN A 63 2.82 -5.50 -2.57
N GLU A 64 1.81 -4.97 -3.28
CA GLU A 64 1.57 -5.28 -4.69
C GLU A 64 2.76 -4.85 -5.56
N LEU A 65 3.38 -3.70 -5.24
CA LEU A 65 4.55 -3.20 -5.95
C LEU A 65 5.78 -4.09 -5.75
N ILE A 66 6.10 -4.46 -4.51
CA ILE A 66 7.24 -5.34 -4.19
C ILE A 66 7.02 -6.71 -4.85
N TRP A 67 5.81 -7.26 -4.77
CA TRP A 67 5.50 -8.56 -5.36
C TRP A 67 5.60 -8.59 -6.89
N SER A 68 5.12 -7.53 -7.55
CA SER A 68 5.16 -7.43 -9.01
C SER A 68 6.57 -7.15 -9.54
N LEU A 69 7.30 -6.25 -8.90
CA LEU A 69 8.65 -5.84 -9.33
C LEU A 69 9.76 -6.78 -8.87
N LYS A 70 9.61 -7.42 -7.70
CA LYS A 70 10.64 -8.26 -7.06
C LYS A 70 12.00 -7.55 -6.97
N PRO A 71 12.06 -6.38 -6.33
CA PRO A 71 13.26 -5.55 -6.33
C PRO A 71 14.43 -6.24 -5.63
N ASP A 72 15.65 -5.92 -6.08
CA ASP A 72 16.89 -6.35 -5.43
C ASP A 72 17.19 -5.54 -4.16
N LEU A 73 16.85 -4.25 -4.15
CA LEU A 73 17.13 -3.32 -3.05
C LEU A 73 15.97 -2.34 -2.88
N ILE A 74 15.54 -2.15 -1.63
CA ILE A 74 14.63 -1.07 -1.21
C ILE A 74 15.43 -0.13 -0.32
N ILE A 75 15.38 1.18 -0.59
CA ILE A 75 16.02 2.19 0.27
C ILE A 75 14.90 3.03 0.90
N GLU A 76 14.82 2.99 2.23
CA GLU A 76 13.87 3.81 2.98
C GLU A 76 14.59 4.95 3.70
N THR A 77 14.14 6.18 3.48
CA THR A 77 14.63 7.36 4.20
C THR A 77 13.59 7.81 5.23
N GLY A 78 13.99 7.81 6.51
CA GLY A 78 13.10 8.14 7.63
C GLY A 78 12.38 6.91 8.19
N ILE A 79 13.04 6.24 9.14
CA ILE A 79 12.59 4.92 9.64
C ILE A 79 11.47 4.98 10.69
N ALA A 80 11.27 6.13 11.35
CA ALA A 80 10.41 6.26 12.54
C ALA A 80 10.61 5.11 13.54
N HIS A 81 9.60 4.27 13.75
CA HIS A 81 9.68 3.08 14.62
C HIS A 81 10.22 1.83 13.92
N GLY A 82 10.46 1.84 12.61
CA GLY A 82 11.06 0.74 11.85
C GLY A 82 10.10 -0.39 11.48
N GLY A 83 8.78 -0.22 11.66
CA GLY A 83 7.81 -1.24 11.25
C GLY A 83 7.76 -1.46 9.73
N SER A 84 8.02 -0.42 8.93
CA SER A 84 8.13 -0.48 7.48
C SER A 84 9.31 -1.33 7.02
N LEU A 85 10.47 -1.24 7.67
CA LEU A 85 11.62 -2.09 7.39
C LEU A 85 11.32 -3.57 7.61
N VAL A 86 10.71 -3.92 8.75
CA VAL A 86 10.29 -5.31 9.04
C VAL A 86 9.25 -5.77 8.03
N TYR A 87 8.34 -4.88 7.66
CA TYR A 87 7.32 -5.12 6.65
C TYR A 87 7.93 -5.47 5.28
N TYR A 88 8.78 -4.61 4.73
CA TYR A 88 9.44 -4.84 3.45
C TYR A 88 10.34 -6.07 3.49
N ALA A 89 11.16 -6.23 4.53
CA ALA A 89 12.02 -7.39 4.70
C ALA A 89 11.22 -8.70 4.72
N SER A 90 10.07 -8.73 5.41
CA SER A 90 9.24 -9.93 5.48
C SER A 90 8.65 -10.33 4.12
N ILE A 91 8.35 -9.37 3.26
CA ILE A 91 7.86 -9.66 1.90
C ILE A 91 9.01 -10.13 1.00
N LEU A 92 10.18 -9.49 1.09
CA LEU A 92 11.37 -9.90 0.34
C LEU A 92 11.83 -11.32 0.74
N GLU A 93 11.75 -11.64 2.03
CA GLU A 93 11.99 -13.00 2.53
C GLU A 93 11.00 -14.02 1.93
N LEU A 94 9.71 -13.69 1.86
CA LEU A 94 8.70 -14.55 1.20
C LEU A 94 8.96 -14.73 -0.30
N ILE A 95 9.52 -13.73 -0.97
CA ILE A 95 9.95 -13.82 -2.36
C ILE A 95 11.23 -14.66 -2.49
N GLY A 96 12.03 -14.75 -1.42
CA GLY A 96 13.33 -15.43 -1.39
C GLY A 96 14.46 -14.62 -2.03
N LYS A 97 14.27 -13.30 -2.17
CA LYS A 97 15.23 -12.40 -2.83
C LYS A 97 15.05 -10.96 -2.35
N GLY A 98 16.18 -10.24 -2.26
CA GLY A 98 16.26 -8.80 -2.10
C GLY A 98 16.60 -8.38 -0.66
N GLU A 99 16.94 -7.13 -0.49
CA GLU A 99 17.28 -6.51 0.79
C GLU A 99 16.65 -5.12 0.96
N VAL A 100 16.54 -4.68 2.21
CA VAL A 100 16.00 -3.37 2.62
C VAL A 100 16.88 -2.73 3.68
#